data_AF-A0A256WAN7-F1
#
_entry.id   AF-A0A256WAN7-F1
#
_cell.length_a   1.000
_cell.length_b   1.000
_cell.length_c   1.000
_cell.angle_alpha   90.00
_cell.angle_beta   90.00
_cell.angle_gamma   90.00
#
_symmetry.space_group_name_H-M   'P 1'
#
loop_
_entity.id
_entity.type
_entity.pdbx_description
1 polymer ?
#
loop_
_entity_poly.entity_id
_entity_poly.type
_entity_poly.pdbx_seq_one_letter_code
_entity_poly.pdbx_strand_id
1 'polypeptide(L)'
;MKAHVAYPLRREYPLSDIDNELEFEKRYNEIFDDSLKTIIISSNIKKDWSAVGWRGIMLNNGILWLDYDGRLISVNYQSNYERDERAKLIEMDKDKIYRSLKDFEEPILIMETKQNKIRIDKLKNGKYRYASWSINSKMSKKPDIVIKDGNWIPEGSGGNHRYEFINDNYKYECIINVLRTNDTPPAELVIYRNDKEILNEPGRIKRK
;
A
#
# COMPACT_ATOMS: atom_id res chain seq x y z
N MET A 1 8.99 -10.54 -27.78
CA MET A 1 9.44 -11.12 -26.50
C MET A 1 8.30 -10.97 -25.49
N LYS A 2 7.94 -12.03 -24.75
CA LYS A 2 7.00 -11.90 -23.63
C LYS A 2 7.71 -11.17 -22.49
N ALA A 3 7.10 -10.14 -21.91
CA ALA A 3 7.65 -9.45 -20.75
C ALA A 3 7.73 -10.41 -19.55
N HIS A 4 8.89 -10.49 -18.90
CA HIS A 4 9.14 -11.41 -17.78
C HIS A 4 8.61 -10.89 -16.43
N VAL A 5 8.13 -9.64 -16.38
CA VAL A 5 7.62 -8.98 -15.17
C VAL A 5 6.29 -8.31 -15.52
N ALA A 6 5.30 -8.44 -14.63
CA ALA A 6 4.06 -7.68 -14.68
C ALA A 6 4.27 -6.32 -14.02
N TYR A 7 4.14 -5.26 -14.81
CA TYR A 7 4.25 -3.88 -14.33
C TYR A 7 2.87 -3.26 -14.04
N PRO A 8 2.80 -2.32 -13.07
CA PRO A 8 3.88 -1.91 -12.19
C PRO A 8 4.18 -2.95 -11.10
N LEU A 9 5.47 -3.18 -10.82
CA LEU A 9 5.90 -4.03 -9.69
C LEU A 9 5.83 -3.20 -8.41
N ARG A 10 4.77 -3.43 -7.63
CA ARG A 10 4.43 -2.63 -6.44
C ARG A 10 5.47 -2.77 -5.34
N ARG A 11 5.96 -1.66 -4.79
CA ARG A 11 6.84 -1.62 -3.61
C ARG A 11 6.09 -1.12 -2.38
N GLU A 12 6.66 -1.37 -1.22
CA GLU A 12 6.05 -0.94 0.03
C GLU A 12 6.14 0.59 0.17
N TYR A 13 5.00 1.24 0.37
CA TYR A 13 4.96 2.69 0.53
C TYR A 13 5.83 3.13 1.72
N PRO A 14 6.61 4.23 1.63
CA PRO A 14 6.65 5.22 0.56
C PRO A 14 7.73 5.02 -0.52
N LEU A 15 8.24 3.80 -0.73
CA LEU A 15 9.11 3.49 -1.87
C LEU A 15 8.34 3.71 -3.19
N SER A 16 9.04 4.17 -4.23
CA SER A 16 8.46 4.25 -5.58
C SER A 16 8.27 2.85 -6.15
N ASP A 17 7.15 2.68 -6.85
CA ASP A 17 6.89 1.47 -7.63
C ASP A 17 7.91 1.36 -8.79
N ILE A 18 7.96 0.20 -9.44
CA ILE A 18 8.70 0.04 -10.70
C ILE A 18 7.68 -0.07 -11.81
N ASP A 19 7.60 0.96 -12.66
CA ASP A 19 6.50 1.09 -13.62
C ASP A 19 6.81 0.43 -14.98
N ASN A 20 8.07 0.12 -15.26
CA ASN A 20 8.49 -0.41 -16.55
C ASN A 20 9.84 -1.15 -16.47
N GLU A 21 10.19 -1.81 -17.58
CA GLU A 21 11.40 -2.62 -17.72
C GLU A 21 12.70 -1.82 -17.53
N LEU A 22 12.78 -0.60 -18.05
CA LEU A 22 13.97 0.23 -17.91
C LEU A 22 14.24 0.61 -16.44
N GLU A 23 13.18 0.90 -15.68
CA GLU A 23 13.30 1.12 -14.23
C GLU A 23 13.67 -0.16 -13.49
N PHE A 24 13.10 -1.30 -13.89
CA PHE A 24 13.41 -2.59 -13.30
C PHE A 24 14.88 -2.96 -13.46
N GLU A 25 15.45 -2.80 -14.66
CA GLU A 25 16.87 -3.05 -14.90
C GLU A 25 17.77 -2.18 -14.03
N LYS A 26 17.45 -0.89 -13.92
CA LYS A 26 18.22 0.06 -13.09
C LYS A 26 18.17 -0.28 -11.61
N ARG A 27 16.99 -0.67 -11.13
CA ARG A 27 16.71 -0.94 -9.71
C ARG A 27 16.79 -2.42 -9.36
N TYR A 28 17.25 -3.27 -10.28
CA TYR A 28 17.22 -4.72 -10.11
C TYR A 28 17.95 -5.15 -8.83
N ASN A 29 19.15 -4.62 -8.60
CA ASN A 29 19.96 -4.94 -7.42
C ASN A 29 19.43 -4.30 -6.13
N GLU A 30 18.53 -3.33 -6.22
CA GLU A 30 17.82 -2.80 -5.05
C GLU A 30 16.81 -3.82 -4.52
N ILE A 31 16.20 -4.63 -5.40
CA ILE A 31 15.16 -5.63 -5.03
C ILE A 31 15.77 -7.03 -4.87
N PHE A 32 16.59 -7.44 -5.83
CA PHE A 32 17.21 -8.76 -5.89
C PHE A 32 18.64 -8.69 -5.34
N ASP A 33 18.75 -8.52 -4.03
CA ASP A 33 20.03 -8.64 -3.32
C ASP A 33 20.52 -10.10 -3.30
N ASP A 34 21.74 -10.31 -2.83
CA ASP A 34 22.36 -11.64 -2.78
C ASP A 34 21.57 -12.62 -1.91
N SER A 35 20.87 -12.13 -0.89
CA SER A 35 20.03 -12.95 -0.02
C SER A 35 18.84 -13.50 -0.78
N LEU A 36 18.08 -12.65 -1.48
CA LEU A 36 16.94 -13.10 -2.29
C LEU A 36 17.40 -14.01 -3.43
N LYS A 37 18.49 -13.67 -4.12
CA LYS A 37 19.07 -14.52 -5.18
C LYS A 37 19.43 -15.90 -4.64
N THR A 38 20.06 -15.97 -3.47
CA THR A 38 20.41 -17.25 -2.83
C THR A 38 19.17 -18.07 -2.49
N ILE A 39 18.12 -17.45 -1.95
CA ILE A 39 16.84 -18.13 -1.67
C ILE A 39 16.25 -18.72 -2.95
N ILE A 40 16.26 -17.97 -4.05
CA ILE A 40 15.73 -18.44 -5.35
C ILE A 40 16.57 -19.60 -5.90
N ILE A 41 17.90 -19.44 -5.97
CA ILE A 41 18.81 -20.42 -6.56
C ILE A 41 18.84 -21.73 -5.77
N SER A 42 18.75 -21.66 -4.44
CA SER A 42 18.74 -22.84 -3.56
C SER A 42 17.38 -23.49 -3.40
N SER A 43 16.31 -22.88 -3.92
CA SER A 43 14.94 -23.38 -3.75
C SER A 43 14.71 -24.71 -4.47
N ASN A 44 13.90 -25.57 -3.86
CA ASN A 44 13.41 -26.81 -4.44
C ASN A 44 12.02 -26.62 -5.03
N ILE A 45 11.90 -26.80 -6.35
CA ILE A 45 10.64 -26.63 -7.11
C ILE A 45 9.46 -27.42 -6.51
N LYS A 46 9.68 -28.59 -5.90
CA LYS A 46 8.60 -29.43 -5.35
C LYS A 46 8.19 -29.06 -3.92
N LYS A 47 9.05 -28.37 -3.17
CA LYS A 47 8.85 -28.11 -1.73
C LYS A 47 8.58 -26.64 -1.44
N ASP A 48 9.35 -25.77 -2.09
CA ASP A 48 9.39 -24.35 -1.75
C ASP A 48 8.46 -23.55 -2.67
N TRP A 49 8.01 -24.14 -3.77
CA TRP A 49 7.07 -23.50 -4.69
C TRP A 49 5.71 -24.14 -4.58
N SER A 50 4.67 -23.31 -4.47
CA SER A 50 3.29 -23.76 -4.31
C SER A 50 2.35 -22.98 -5.22
N ALA A 51 1.52 -23.70 -5.98
CA ALA A 51 0.42 -23.11 -6.71
C ALA A 51 -0.73 -22.78 -5.76
N VAL A 52 -1.21 -21.52 -5.77
CA VAL A 52 -2.24 -21.02 -4.85
C VAL A 52 -3.49 -20.58 -5.63
N GLY A 53 -3.99 -21.48 -6.47
CA GLY A 53 -5.16 -21.25 -7.31
C GLY A 53 -4.96 -20.06 -8.25
N TRP A 54 -5.95 -19.17 -8.31
CA TRP A 54 -5.93 -17.99 -9.20
C TRP A 54 -4.86 -16.95 -8.84
N ARG A 55 -4.22 -17.02 -7.67
CA ARG A 55 -3.16 -16.07 -7.25
C ARG A 55 -1.83 -16.29 -7.96
N GLY A 56 -1.60 -17.47 -8.52
CA GLY A 56 -0.34 -17.85 -9.13
C GLY A 56 0.49 -18.80 -8.26
N ILE A 57 1.80 -18.78 -8.48
CA ILE A 57 2.77 -19.69 -7.90
C ILE A 57 3.66 -18.88 -6.95
N MET A 58 3.64 -19.23 -5.67
CA MET A 58 4.44 -18.56 -4.65
C MET A 58 5.72 -19.33 -4.32
N LEU A 59 6.80 -18.60 -4.07
CA LEU A 59 8.01 -19.10 -3.44
C LEU A 59 7.93 -18.90 -1.92
N ASN A 60 8.19 -19.97 -1.17
CA ASN A 60 8.03 -20.07 0.27
C ASN A 60 6.67 -19.52 0.70
N ASN A 61 6.59 -18.84 1.84
CA ASN A 61 5.36 -18.21 2.33
C ASN A 61 5.09 -16.87 1.62
N GLY A 62 5.20 -16.83 0.29
CA GLY A 62 4.91 -15.66 -0.52
C GLY A 62 6.02 -14.62 -0.58
N ILE A 63 7.30 -15.03 -0.47
CA ILE A 63 8.45 -14.15 -0.66
C ILE A 63 8.45 -13.52 -2.05
N LEU A 64 8.08 -14.31 -3.06
CA LEU A 64 8.00 -13.94 -4.47
C LEU A 64 6.84 -14.71 -5.12
N TRP A 65 6.20 -14.09 -6.11
CA TRP A 65 5.06 -14.66 -6.83
C TRP A 65 5.27 -14.59 -8.34
N LEU A 66 4.94 -15.70 -9.00
CA LEU A 66 4.85 -15.81 -10.45
C LEU A 66 3.40 -16.08 -10.87
N ASP A 67 3.02 -15.68 -12.07
CA ASP A 67 1.83 -16.25 -12.71
C ASP A 67 2.16 -17.59 -13.41
N TYR A 68 1.14 -18.24 -13.98
CA TYR A 68 1.31 -19.53 -14.67
C TYR A 68 2.00 -19.43 -16.04
N ASP A 69 2.19 -18.21 -16.56
CA ASP A 69 3.03 -17.94 -17.73
C ASP A 69 4.51 -17.73 -17.34
N GLY A 70 4.84 -17.77 -16.04
CA GLY A 70 6.18 -17.56 -15.51
C GLY A 70 6.58 -16.10 -15.36
N ARG A 71 5.64 -15.15 -15.44
CA ARG A 71 5.92 -13.72 -15.23
C ARG A 71 5.98 -13.41 -13.74
N LEU A 72 6.94 -12.58 -13.34
CA LEU A 72 7.02 -12.04 -11.98
C LEU A 72 5.86 -11.08 -11.71
N ILE A 73 5.02 -11.39 -10.72
CA ILE A 73 3.84 -10.57 -10.37
C ILE A 73 3.95 -9.91 -9.00
N SER A 74 4.78 -10.42 -8.09
CA SER A 74 5.08 -9.74 -6.82
C SER A 74 6.42 -10.19 -6.24
N VAL A 75 7.06 -9.29 -5.48
CA VAL A 75 8.19 -9.58 -4.59
C VAL A 75 7.85 -8.97 -3.24
N ASN A 76 7.41 -9.78 -2.28
CA ASN A 76 7.07 -9.31 -0.93
C ASN A 76 8.30 -9.23 -0.03
N TYR A 77 9.41 -9.88 -0.41
CA TYR A 77 10.71 -9.63 0.20
C TYR A 77 11.13 -8.18 0.01
N GLN A 78 11.73 -7.62 1.05
CA GLN A 78 12.30 -6.28 1.04
C GLN A 78 13.79 -6.41 1.39
N SER A 79 14.65 -5.94 0.51
CA SER A 79 16.10 -5.97 0.73
C SER A 79 16.52 -5.02 1.85
N ASN A 80 17.77 -5.14 2.31
CA ASN A 80 18.33 -4.16 3.24
C ASN A 80 18.39 -2.76 2.63
N TYR A 81 18.70 -2.65 1.34
CA TYR A 81 18.68 -1.38 0.63
C TYR A 81 17.28 -0.74 0.65
N GLU A 82 16.24 -1.50 0.31
CA GLU A 82 14.86 -1.00 0.34
C GLU A 82 14.41 -0.61 1.75
N ARG A 83 14.78 -1.37 2.78
CA ARG A 83 14.50 -1.01 4.18
C ARG A 83 15.14 0.32 4.57
N ASP A 84 16.42 0.50 4.26
CA ASP A 84 17.17 1.71 4.58
C ASP A 84 16.62 2.91 3.82
N GLU A 85 16.30 2.74 2.53
CA GLU A 85 15.71 3.80 1.72
C GLU A 85 14.30 4.16 2.18
N ARG A 86 13.48 3.16 2.52
CA ARG A 86 12.14 3.38 3.08
C ARG A 86 12.22 4.17 4.38
N ALA A 87 13.15 3.82 5.28
CA ALA A 87 13.35 4.53 6.54
C ALA A 87 13.72 6.01 6.31
N LYS A 88 14.65 6.30 5.39
CA LYS A 88 15.00 7.69 5.02
C LYS A 88 13.79 8.45 4.48
N LEU A 89 13.01 7.83 3.58
CA LEU A 89 11.83 8.46 3.00
C LEU A 89 10.74 8.75 4.05
N ILE A 90 10.59 7.90 5.06
CA ILE A 90 9.68 8.12 6.19
C ILE A 90 10.12 9.33 7.03
N GLU A 91 11.41 9.46 7.34
CA GLU A 91 11.92 10.64 8.05
C GLU A 91 11.74 11.92 7.24
N MET A 92 12.03 11.90 5.94
CA MET A 92 11.77 13.04 5.05
C MET A 92 10.28 13.40 4.96
N ASP A 93 9.39 12.41 5.08
CA ASP A 93 7.95 12.60 5.04
C ASP A 93 7.43 13.26 6.33
N LYS A 94 8.00 12.94 7.49
CA LYS A 94 7.71 13.63 8.77
C LYS A 94 7.93 15.15 8.66
N ASP A 95 8.90 15.60 7.89
CA ASP A 95 9.16 17.03 7.71
C ASP A 95 8.20 17.76 6.75
N LYS A 96 7.41 17.00 5.98
CA LYS A 96 6.47 17.55 4.99
C LYS A 96 5.03 17.65 5.51
N ILE A 97 4.76 17.14 6.70
CA ILE A 97 3.42 17.12 7.30
C ILE A 97 3.31 18.05 8.50
N TYR A 98 2.06 18.36 8.88
CA TYR A 98 1.76 19.21 10.02
C TYR A 98 2.35 18.64 11.31
N ARG A 99 2.90 19.52 12.17
CA ARG A 99 3.67 19.14 13.37
C ARG A 99 3.00 18.12 14.30
N SER A 100 1.67 18.15 14.45
CA SER A 100 0.95 17.22 15.34
C SER A 100 0.79 15.81 14.76
N LEU A 101 1.16 15.63 13.48
CA LEU A 101 1.09 14.35 12.79
C LEU A 101 2.44 13.64 12.71
N LYS A 102 3.54 14.25 13.15
CA LYS A 102 4.90 13.66 13.00
C LYS A 102 5.12 12.38 13.80
N ASP A 103 4.34 12.15 14.85
CA ASP A 103 4.39 10.90 15.63
C ASP A 103 3.53 9.83 14.95
N PHE A 104 4.19 9.00 14.14
CA PHE A 104 3.67 7.78 13.55
C PHE A 104 4.80 6.76 13.40
N GLU A 105 4.43 5.48 13.33
CA GLU A 105 5.36 4.38 13.07
C GLU A 105 5.59 4.23 11.56
N GLU A 106 4.50 4.09 10.80
CA GLU A 106 4.57 3.90 9.35
C GLU A 106 3.51 4.74 8.65
N PRO A 107 3.85 5.39 7.52
CA PRO A 107 2.84 6.00 6.68
C PRO A 107 2.27 4.88 5.80
N ILE A 108 0.95 4.72 5.81
CA ILE A 108 0.32 3.58 5.13
C ILE A 108 -0.07 3.94 3.71
N LEU A 109 -0.75 5.08 3.54
CA LEU A 109 -1.13 5.59 2.23
C LEU A 109 -1.51 7.06 2.29
N ILE A 110 -1.54 7.65 1.10
CA ILE A 110 -2.29 8.87 0.82
C ILE A 110 -3.31 8.53 -0.26
N MET A 111 -4.56 8.90 -0.06
CA MET A 111 -5.58 8.86 -1.09
C MET A 111 -6.19 10.24 -1.33
N GLU A 112 -6.65 10.46 -2.56
CA GLU A 112 -7.32 11.68 -2.97
C GLU A 112 -8.68 11.34 -3.56
N THR A 113 -9.72 11.95 -3.04
CA THR A 113 -11.05 11.98 -3.67
C THR A 113 -11.23 13.28 -4.45
N LYS A 114 -12.44 13.54 -4.94
CA LYS A 114 -12.78 14.82 -5.59
C LYS A 114 -12.56 16.02 -4.66
N GLN A 115 -12.83 15.86 -3.36
CA GLN A 115 -12.85 16.97 -2.41
C GLN A 115 -11.72 16.90 -1.38
N ASN A 116 -11.22 15.69 -1.08
CA ASN A 116 -10.34 15.48 0.07
C ASN A 116 -9.01 14.85 -0.34
N LYS A 117 -7.94 15.31 0.32
CA LYS A 117 -6.69 14.58 0.48
C LYS A 117 -6.71 13.91 1.84
N ILE A 118 -6.46 12.61 1.88
CA ILE A 118 -6.55 11.78 3.09
C ILE A 118 -5.24 11.04 3.25
N ARG A 119 -4.74 11.04 4.47
CA ARG A 119 -3.55 10.30 4.88
C ARG A 119 -3.91 9.32 5.97
N ILE A 120 -3.40 8.09 5.84
CA ILE A 120 -3.50 7.05 6.85
C ILE A 120 -2.09 6.74 7.34
N ASP A 121 -1.92 6.77 8.65
CA ASP A 121 -0.69 6.38 9.32
C ASP A 121 -0.96 5.25 10.31
N LYS A 122 -0.02 4.32 10.47
CA LYS A 122 0.01 3.37 11.59
C LYS A 122 0.76 4.02 12.74
N LEU A 123 0.19 3.93 13.93
CA LEU A 123 0.74 4.47 15.17
C LEU A 123 1.43 3.36 15.97
N LYS A 124 2.31 3.75 16.91
CA LYS A 124 3.09 2.83 17.76
C LYS A 124 2.24 1.89 18.61
N ASN A 125 0.96 2.19 18.84
CA ASN A 125 0.02 1.32 19.53
C ASN A 125 -0.64 0.27 18.61
N GLY A 126 -0.20 0.17 17.35
CA GLY A 126 -0.75 -0.72 16.35
C GLY A 126 -2.08 -0.27 15.72
N LYS A 127 -2.64 0.87 16.14
CA LYS A 127 -3.85 1.47 15.56
C LYS A 127 -3.52 2.42 14.42
N TYR A 128 -4.54 2.82 13.68
CA TYR A 128 -4.40 3.72 12.55
C TYR A 128 -4.91 5.12 12.88
N ARG A 129 -4.34 6.13 12.22
CA ARG A 129 -4.79 7.52 12.25
C ARG A 129 -5.23 7.96 10.87
N TYR A 130 -6.42 8.54 10.80
CA TYR A 130 -6.93 9.28 9.66
C TYR A 130 -6.61 10.76 9.84
N ALA A 131 -6.08 11.41 8.80
CA ALA A 131 -6.02 12.85 8.70
C ALA A 131 -6.47 13.30 7.32
N SER A 132 -7.31 14.32 7.24
CA SER A 132 -7.76 14.87 5.96
C SER A 132 -7.62 16.37 5.84
N TRP A 133 -7.49 16.79 4.59
CA TRP A 133 -7.49 18.17 4.17
C TRP A 133 -8.36 18.31 2.92
N SER A 134 -8.82 19.52 2.64
CA SER A 134 -9.28 19.90 1.30
C SER A 134 -8.25 19.51 0.24
N ILE A 135 -8.69 19.07 -0.95
CA ILE A 135 -7.83 18.49 -2.00
C ILE A 135 -6.61 19.37 -2.37
N ASN A 136 -6.81 20.69 -2.40
CA ASN A 136 -5.78 21.68 -2.77
C ASN A 136 -4.88 22.10 -1.60
N SER A 137 -5.19 21.68 -0.37
CA SER A 137 -4.40 22.01 0.82
C SER A 137 -3.12 21.18 0.88
N LYS A 138 -2.04 21.83 1.34
CA LYS A 138 -0.75 21.17 1.62
C LYS A 138 -0.85 20.41 2.96
N MET A 139 -0.30 19.20 3.04
CA MET A 139 -0.28 18.41 4.28
C MET A 139 0.55 19.04 5.41
N SER A 140 1.40 20.01 5.10
CA SER A 140 2.12 20.82 6.09
C SER A 140 1.23 21.84 6.81
N LYS A 141 0.01 22.10 6.31
CA LYS A 141 -1.01 22.91 6.98
C LYS A 141 -1.80 22.06 7.96
N LYS A 142 -2.46 22.73 8.92
CA LYS A 142 -3.31 22.05 9.90
C LYS A 142 -4.36 21.22 9.17
N PRO A 143 -4.52 19.92 9.49
CA PRO A 143 -5.59 19.09 8.94
C PRO A 143 -6.97 19.60 9.37
N ASP A 144 -7.95 19.38 8.49
CA ASP A 144 -9.36 19.70 8.75
C ASP A 144 -9.94 18.70 9.76
N ILE A 145 -9.59 17.42 9.62
CA ILE A 145 -10.03 16.33 10.51
C ILE A 145 -8.83 15.46 10.87
N VAL A 146 -8.75 15.02 12.13
CA VAL A 146 -7.84 13.97 12.60
C VAL A 146 -8.62 13.01 13.49
N ILE A 147 -8.60 11.73 13.15
CA ILE A 147 -9.26 10.66 13.92
C ILE A 147 -8.22 9.59 14.22
N LYS A 148 -8.10 9.20 15.49
CA LYS A 148 -7.18 8.15 15.94
C LYS A 148 -7.93 6.85 16.20
N ASP A 149 -7.20 5.82 16.60
CA ASP A 149 -7.74 4.53 17.05
C ASP A 149 -8.56 3.79 15.97
N GLY A 150 -8.23 4.04 14.70
CA GLY A 150 -8.82 3.33 13.58
C GLY A 150 -8.36 1.88 13.48
N ASN A 151 -9.17 1.07 12.81
CA ASN A 151 -8.94 -0.37 12.61
C ASN A 151 -8.76 -0.69 11.14
N TRP A 152 -7.92 -1.69 10.85
CA TRP A 152 -7.81 -2.31 9.53
C TRP A 152 -8.68 -3.56 9.49
N ILE A 153 -9.49 -3.69 8.44
CA ILE A 153 -10.43 -4.79 8.29
C ILE A 153 -10.21 -5.43 6.91
N PRO A 154 -9.75 -6.69 6.84
CA PRO A 154 -9.58 -7.39 5.58
C PRO A 154 -10.93 -7.72 4.94
N GLU A 155 -10.99 -7.66 3.61
CA GLU A 155 -12.19 -7.95 2.83
C GLU A 155 -11.91 -9.08 1.83
N GLY A 156 -12.28 -10.29 2.24
CA GLY A 156 -11.97 -11.50 1.49
C GLY A 156 -10.48 -11.81 1.48
N SER A 157 -10.05 -12.55 0.46
CA SER A 157 -8.68 -13.07 0.37
C SER A 157 -7.86 -12.41 -0.74
N GLY A 158 -8.46 -11.44 -1.45
CA GLY A 158 -7.87 -10.74 -2.59
C GLY A 158 -6.95 -9.58 -2.24
N GLY A 159 -6.76 -9.30 -0.95
CA GLY A 159 -6.02 -8.13 -0.48
C GLY A 159 -6.87 -6.85 -0.42
N ASN A 160 -8.14 -6.88 -0.84
CA ASN A 160 -9.08 -5.80 -0.55
C ASN A 160 -9.24 -5.68 0.96
N HIS A 161 -9.40 -4.45 1.43
CA HIS A 161 -9.51 -4.13 2.84
C HIS A 161 -10.05 -2.72 3.01
N ARG A 162 -10.47 -2.38 4.23
CA ARG A 162 -10.80 -1.00 4.59
C ARG A 162 -10.15 -0.59 5.90
N TYR A 163 -9.96 0.71 6.05
CA TYR A 163 -9.65 1.34 7.33
C TYR A 163 -10.90 2.03 7.86
N GLU A 164 -11.29 1.71 9.09
CA GLU A 164 -12.48 2.26 9.74
C GLU A 164 -12.10 3.19 10.89
N PHE A 165 -12.72 4.38 10.92
CA PHE A 165 -12.49 5.40 11.93
C PHE A 165 -13.82 5.93 12.46
N ILE A 166 -13.96 6.05 13.80
CA ILE A 166 -15.16 6.57 14.46
C ILE A 166 -14.85 7.94 15.05
N ASN A 167 -15.71 8.91 14.78
CA ASN A 167 -15.66 10.25 15.35
C ASN A 167 -17.07 10.69 15.74
N ASP A 168 -17.39 10.57 17.03
CA ASP A 168 -18.73 10.71 17.57
C ASP A 168 -19.75 9.82 16.82
N ASN A 169 -20.75 10.42 16.19
CA ASN A 169 -21.77 9.71 15.42
C ASN A 169 -21.43 9.53 13.93
N TYR A 170 -20.19 9.82 13.55
CA TYR A 170 -19.69 9.59 12.20
C TYR A 170 -18.77 8.37 12.15
N LYS A 171 -18.92 7.59 11.08
CA LYS A 171 -17.98 6.52 10.70
C LYS A 171 -17.40 6.83 9.34
N TYR A 172 -16.08 6.77 9.24
CA TYR A 172 -15.32 6.98 8.01
C TYR A 172 -14.67 5.65 7.61
N GLU A 173 -14.94 5.22 6.39
CA GLU A 173 -14.34 4.03 5.80
C GLU A 173 -13.51 4.42 4.59
N CYS A 174 -12.21 4.13 4.64
CA CYS A 174 -11.31 4.22 3.51
C CYS A 174 -11.13 2.81 2.93
N ILE A 175 -11.87 2.50 1.88
CA ILE A 175 -11.88 1.19 1.21
C ILE A 175 -10.75 1.16 0.18
N ILE A 176 -9.98 0.09 0.15
CA ILE A 176 -8.85 -0.13 -0.75
C ILE A 176 -9.11 -1.36 -1.61
N ASN A 177 -9.30 -1.11 -2.90
CA ASN A 177 -9.62 -2.13 -3.90
C ASN A 177 -8.33 -2.57 -4.61
N VAL A 178 -7.67 -3.60 -4.08
CA VAL A 178 -6.46 -4.19 -4.66
C VAL A 178 -6.80 -5.03 -5.88
N LEU A 179 -7.78 -5.93 -5.74
CA LEU A 179 -8.36 -6.71 -6.82
C LEU A 179 -9.71 -6.13 -7.20
N ARG A 180 -9.76 -5.66 -8.43
CA ARG A 180 -10.87 -4.88 -8.94
C ARG A 180 -10.96 -5.01 -10.46
N THR A 181 -12.15 -4.74 -10.99
CA THR A 181 -12.32 -4.48 -12.42
C THR A 181 -11.80 -3.08 -12.74
N ASN A 182 -11.65 -2.76 -14.02
CA ASN A 182 -11.22 -1.43 -14.45
C ASN A 182 -12.21 -0.32 -14.05
N ASP A 183 -13.49 -0.66 -13.90
CA ASP A 183 -14.57 0.28 -13.60
C ASP A 183 -14.69 0.61 -12.10
N THR A 184 -14.13 -0.23 -11.23
CA THR A 184 -14.07 0.03 -9.79
C THR A 184 -12.84 0.91 -9.48
N PRO A 185 -12.96 2.01 -8.72
CA PRO A 185 -11.82 2.83 -8.35
C PRO A 185 -10.86 2.09 -7.41
N PRO A 186 -9.56 2.43 -7.39
CA PRO A 186 -8.58 1.77 -6.51
C PRO A 186 -8.80 2.08 -5.02
N ALA A 187 -9.53 3.14 -4.68
CA ALA A 187 -9.93 3.45 -3.31
C ALA A 187 -11.27 4.18 -3.29
N GLU A 188 -11.97 4.16 -2.16
CA GLU A 188 -13.23 4.87 -1.93
C GLU A 188 -13.25 5.44 -0.51
N LEU A 189 -13.83 6.62 -0.35
CA LEU A 189 -14.18 7.18 0.95
C LEU A 189 -15.69 7.07 1.14
N VAL A 190 -16.11 6.33 2.15
CA VAL A 190 -17.51 6.25 2.56
C VAL A 190 -17.66 6.86 3.95
N ILE A 191 -18.66 7.73 4.12
CA ILE A 191 -18.97 8.35 5.41
C ILE A 191 -20.40 8.05 5.78
N TYR A 192 -20.59 7.59 7.02
CA TYR A 192 -21.88 7.36 7.64
C TYR A 192 -22.11 8.37 8.76
N ARG A 193 -23.36 8.74 8.99
CA ARG A 193 -23.82 9.46 10.18
C ARG A 193 -25.02 8.74 10.78
N ASN A 194 -24.93 8.31 12.04
CA ASN A 194 -25.94 7.45 12.67
C ASN A 194 -26.29 6.23 11.76
N ASP A 195 -25.27 5.54 11.27
CA ASP A 195 -25.36 4.37 10.36
C ASP A 195 -26.00 4.61 8.98
N LYS A 196 -26.40 5.85 8.66
CA LYS A 196 -26.85 6.23 7.33
C LYS A 196 -25.68 6.74 6.50
N GLU A 197 -25.46 6.16 5.33
CA GLU A 197 -24.49 6.67 4.35
C GLU A 197 -24.87 8.10 3.93
N ILE A 198 -23.91 9.02 4.05
CA ILE A 198 -24.06 10.42 3.66
C ILE A 198 -23.06 10.84 2.58
N LEU A 199 -22.03 10.03 2.34
CA LEU A 199 -21.02 10.26 1.30
C LEU A 199 -20.48 8.90 0.83
N ASN A 200 -20.34 8.76 -0.48
CA ASN A 200 -19.50 7.76 -1.11
C ASN A 200 -18.77 8.45 -2.28
N GLU A 201 -17.44 8.58 -2.17
CA GLU A 201 -16.62 9.19 -3.20
C GLU A 201 -15.52 8.23 -3.70
N PRO A 202 -15.37 8.07 -5.03
CA PRO A 202 -14.22 7.38 -5.58
C PRO A 202 -12.95 8.17 -5.28
N GLY A 203 -11.89 7.43 -5.01
CA GLY A 203 -10.57 7.94 -4.71
C GLY A 203 -9.47 7.27 -5.51
N ARG A 204 -8.31 7.94 -5.56
CA ARG A 204 -7.07 7.39 -6.09
C ARG A 204 -6.03 7.31 -4.99
N ILE A 205 -5.21 6.26 -5.02
CA ILE A 205 -4.06 6.13 -4.12
C ILE A 205 -2.87 6.84 -4.75
N LYS A 206 -2.22 7.71 -3.99
CA LYS A 206 -0.96 8.34 -4.40
C LYS A 206 0.18 7.36 -4.25
N ARG A 207 0.73 6.96 -5.40
CA ARG A 207 2.00 6.26 -5.53
C ARG A 207 3.07 7.25 -5.99
N LYS A 208 4.33 6.94 -5.68
CA LYS A 208 5.50 7.68 -6.15
C LYS A 208 6.18 6.93 -7.27
#